data_AF-A0A942BHP8-F1
#
_entry.id   AF-A0A942BHP8-F1
#
_cell.length_a   1.000
_cell.length_b   1.000
_cell.length_c   1.000
_cell.angle_alpha   90.00
_cell.angle_beta   90.00
_cell.angle_gamma   90.00
#
_symmetry.space_group_name_H-M   'P 1'
#
loop_
_entity.id
_entity.type
_entity.pdbx_description
1 polymer ?
#
loop_
_entity_poly.entity_id
_entity_poly.type
_entity_poly.pdbx_seq_one_letter_code
_entity_poly.pdbx_strand_id
1 'polypeptide(L)'
;MKSRIPPEMDALLWAAAESRDPQALDQFLERHPQYKAELTERMETVRRMRSAKPGASVIPSFALRPVPATPAWTYVAPMAVVAAGIAIWIGTNLNQIARQEPTAPATTTMPAQREMRVVPPQHQEYSGEAKSGNDGGVDQGYPGARGAGSIPGPMPPNAEATAAKSRAFDVRIDDLPLATAIKTIAATGKVDVTMDPKMPDVLVSVDYHGMTALQMLQDMGARFGFTAFDEGNHQIIIIPATEARGGSGDTAKKG
;
A
#
# COMPACT_ATOMS: atom_id res chain seq x y z
N MET A 1 -7.46 41.67 -4.35
CA MET A 1 -8.58 40.81 -4.82
C MET A 1 -7.94 39.57 -5.42
N LYS A 2 -8.21 38.36 -4.92
CA LYS A 2 -7.66 37.14 -5.51
C LYS A 2 -8.43 36.86 -6.81
N SER A 3 -7.76 36.96 -7.95
CA SER A 3 -8.27 36.53 -9.26
C SER A 3 -8.68 35.07 -9.10
N ARG A 4 -9.98 34.78 -9.17
CA ARG A 4 -10.46 33.40 -9.14
C ARG A 4 -10.24 32.82 -10.54
N ILE A 5 -9.03 32.37 -10.80
CA ILE A 5 -8.68 31.70 -12.06
C ILE A 5 -9.52 30.42 -12.13
N PRO A 6 -10.24 30.16 -13.24
CA PRO A 6 -10.93 28.89 -13.42
C PRO A 6 -9.93 27.72 -13.32
N PRO A 7 -10.31 26.58 -12.72
CA PRO A 7 -9.39 25.47 -12.49
C PRO A 7 -8.78 24.91 -13.78
N GLU A 8 -9.50 25.00 -14.90
CA GLU A 8 -8.98 24.60 -16.21
C GLU A 8 -7.85 25.51 -16.70
N MET A 9 -7.97 26.83 -16.49
CA MET A 9 -6.89 27.78 -16.82
C MET A 9 -5.70 27.65 -15.88
N ASP A 10 -5.96 27.31 -14.62
CA ASP A 10 -4.92 26.98 -13.65
C ASP A 10 -4.09 25.78 -14.13
N ALA A 11 -4.73 24.70 -14.56
CA ALA A 11 -4.04 23.53 -15.12
C ALA A 11 -3.20 23.88 -16.36
N LEU A 12 -3.75 24.65 -17.31
CA LEU A 12 -3.00 25.08 -18.50
C LEU A 12 -1.81 25.99 -18.15
N LEU A 13 -1.96 26.91 -17.20
CA LEU A 13 -0.88 27.77 -16.73
C LEU A 13 0.26 26.97 -16.10
N TRP A 14 -0.04 25.94 -15.31
CA TRP A 14 0.96 25.03 -14.76
C TRP A 14 1.67 24.24 -15.86
N ALA A 15 0.92 23.66 -16.81
CA ALA A 15 1.49 22.90 -17.91
C ALA A 15 2.41 23.77 -18.79
N ALA A 16 1.97 25.00 -19.11
CA ALA A 16 2.77 25.97 -19.87
C ALA A 16 4.05 26.35 -19.12
N ALA A 17 3.95 26.66 -17.82
CA ALA A 17 5.11 27.00 -16.98
C ALA A 17 6.11 25.85 -16.84
N GLU A 18 5.65 24.60 -16.85
CA GLU A 18 6.48 23.41 -16.71
C GLU A 18 7.23 23.02 -17.99
N SER A 19 6.58 23.17 -19.15
CA SER A 19 7.13 22.78 -20.46
C SER A 19 8.37 23.58 -20.88
N ARG A 20 8.46 24.87 -20.49
CA ARG A 20 9.50 25.83 -20.91
C ARG A 20 9.68 25.96 -22.44
N ASP A 21 8.70 25.54 -23.22
CA ASP A 21 8.74 25.73 -24.67
C ASP A 21 8.35 27.19 -25.00
N PRO A 22 9.26 28.00 -25.59
CA PRO A 22 8.95 29.38 -25.94
C PRO A 22 7.76 29.48 -26.91
N GLN A 23 7.58 28.51 -27.81
CA GLN A 23 6.46 28.55 -28.77
C GLN A 23 5.12 28.30 -28.09
N ALA A 24 5.06 27.40 -27.11
CA ALA A 24 3.85 27.14 -26.35
C ALA A 24 3.47 28.34 -25.46
N LEU A 25 4.48 29.02 -24.88
CA LEU A 25 4.27 30.23 -24.08
C LEU A 25 3.74 31.39 -24.93
N ASP A 26 4.30 31.60 -26.12
CA ASP A 26 3.85 32.66 -27.04
C ASP A 26 2.40 32.41 -27.50
N GLN A 27 2.08 31.17 -27.90
CA GLN A 27 0.70 30.79 -28.27
C GLN A 27 -0.28 30.94 -27.11
N PHE A 28 0.15 30.61 -25.88
CA PHE A 28 -0.67 30.79 -24.69
C PHE A 28 -0.93 32.29 -24.42
N LEU A 29 0.11 33.13 -24.48
CA LEU A 29 0.00 34.57 -24.25
C LEU A 29 -0.82 35.29 -25.33
N GLU A 30 -0.78 34.80 -26.58
CA GLU A 30 -1.61 35.29 -27.67
C GLU A 30 -3.10 35.02 -27.40
N ARG A 31 -3.43 33.82 -26.93
CA ARG A 31 -4.83 33.43 -26.62
C ARG A 31 -5.34 33.99 -25.29
N HIS A 32 -4.43 34.24 -24.35
CA HIS A 32 -4.76 34.50 -22.95
C HIS A 32 -3.92 35.63 -22.32
N PRO A 33 -3.95 36.85 -22.90
CA PRO A 33 -3.08 37.96 -22.47
C PRO A 33 -3.30 38.39 -21.01
N GLN A 34 -4.51 38.21 -20.48
CA GLN A 34 -4.87 38.57 -19.10
C GLN A 34 -4.15 37.75 -18.01
N TYR A 35 -3.61 36.56 -18.34
CA TYR A 35 -2.93 35.69 -17.37
C TYR A 35 -1.40 35.81 -17.39
N LYS A 36 -0.85 36.81 -18.09
CA LYS A 36 0.61 37.01 -18.21
C LYS A 36 1.33 37.15 -16.87
N ALA A 37 0.73 37.87 -15.92
CA ALA A 37 1.30 38.06 -14.58
C ALA A 37 1.35 36.73 -13.79
N GLU A 38 0.26 35.97 -13.81
CA GLU A 38 0.11 34.67 -13.14
C GLU A 38 1.06 33.62 -13.73
N LEU A 39 1.24 33.62 -15.06
CA LEU A 39 2.18 32.74 -15.74
C LEU A 39 3.63 33.01 -15.30
N THR A 40 4.00 34.28 -15.16
CA THR A 40 5.33 34.70 -14.71
C THR A 40 5.61 34.22 -13.28
N GLU A 41 4.64 34.37 -12.37
CA GLU A 41 4.73 33.90 -10.98
C GLU A 41 4.89 32.37 -10.89
N ARG A 42 4.14 31.62 -11.71
CA ARG A 42 4.24 30.16 -11.76
C ARG A 42 5.57 29.70 -12.34
N MET A 43 6.06 30.35 -13.39
CA MET A 43 7.39 30.07 -13.93
C MET A 43 8.49 30.27 -12.89
N GLU A 44 8.40 31.34 -12.07
CA GLU A 44 9.33 31.52 -10.95
C GLU A 44 9.21 30.41 -9.92
N THR A 45 8.00 29.98 -9.59
CA THR A 45 7.73 28.92 -8.63
C THR A 45 8.31 27.58 -9.10
N VAL A 46 8.02 27.16 -10.34
CA VAL A 46 8.62 25.98 -10.98
C VAL A 46 10.13 26.09 -10.99
N ARG A 47 10.67 27.28 -11.31
CA ARG A 47 12.12 27.51 -11.29
C ARG A 47 12.70 27.31 -9.90
N ARG A 48 12.07 27.85 -8.85
CA ARG A 48 12.48 27.69 -7.45
C ARG A 48 12.44 26.22 -7.03
N MET A 49 11.37 25.51 -7.31
CA MET A 49 11.24 24.07 -7.03
C MET A 49 12.31 23.25 -7.73
N ARG A 50 12.58 23.52 -9.01
CA ARG A 50 13.65 22.83 -9.76
C ARG A 50 15.06 23.20 -9.29
N SER A 51 15.28 24.46 -8.89
CA SER A 51 16.56 24.89 -8.31
C SER A 51 16.76 24.41 -6.87
N ALA A 52 15.68 24.09 -6.16
CA ALA A 52 15.70 23.48 -4.84
C ALA A 52 16.08 21.99 -4.88
N LYS A 53 16.66 21.52 -5.99
CA LYS A 53 17.37 20.24 -6.07
C LYS A 53 18.23 20.15 -4.81
N PRO A 54 18.03 19.14 -3.94
CA PRO A 54 18.72 19.06 -2.66
C PRO A 54 20.21 18.98 -2.96
N GLY A 55 20.89 20.13 -2.87
CA GLY A 55 22.32 20.22 -3.09
C GLY A 55 22.94 19.32 -2.06
N ALA A 56 23.55 18.22 -2.51
CA ALA A 56 24.12 17.12 -1.73
C ALA A 56 24.12 17.45 -0.24
N SER A 57 22.96 17.29 0.41
CA SER A 57 22.85 17.61 1.82
C SER A 57 23.74 16.55 2.45
N VAL A 58 24.88 16.99 2.97
CA VAL A 58 25.83 16.13 3.67
C VAL A 58 25.02 15.52 4.79
N ILE A 59 24.49 14.32 4.54
CA ILE A 59 23.71 13.57 5.51
C ILE A 59 24.66 13.46 6.70
N PRO A 60 24.37 14.11 7.84
CA PRO A 60 25.25 14.01 8.99
C PRO A 60 25.30 12.53 9.34
N SER A 61 26.45 11.91 9.09
CA SER A 61 26.66 10.51 9.43
C SER A 61 26.50 10.41 10.94
N PHE A 62 25.43 9.75 11.37
CA PHE A 62 25.24 9.45 12.77
C PHE A 62 26.33 8.48 13.17
N ALA A 63 27.38 8.99 13.82
CA ALA A 63 28.35 8.16 14.50
C ALA A 63 27.59 7.39 15.59
N LEU A 64 27.37 6.09 15.38
CA LEU A 64 26.80 5.19 16.36
C LEU A 64 27.59 5.35 17.65
N ARG A 65 26.95 5.89 18.70
CA ARG A 65 27.56 5.90 20.03
C ARG A 65 27.80 4.45 20.42
N PRO A 66 29.01 4.08 20.87
CA PRO A 66 29.26 2.73 21.35
C PRO A 66 28.29 2.45 22.50
N VAL A 67 27.42 1.47 22.30
CA VAL A 67 26.51 1.00 23.34
C VAL A 67 27.39 0.37 24.42
N PRO A 68 27.34 0.84 25.69
CA PRO A 68 28.11 0.24 26.75
C PRO A 68 27.66 -1.22 26.90
N ALA A 69 28.63 -2.13 26.87
CA ALA A 69 28.39 -3.57 27.02
C ALA A 69 27.65 -3.82 28.33
N THR A 70 26.38 -4.24 28.24
CA THR A 70 25.62 -4.62 29.42
C THR A 70 26.23 -5.87 30.04
N PRO A 71 26.49 -5.88 31.37
CA PRO A 71 27.07 -7.03 32.07
C PRO A 71 26.21 -8.30 31.93
N ALA A 72 26.83 -9.40 31.49
CA ALA A 72 26.18 -10.66 31.10
C ALA A 72 25.50 -11.48 32.24
N TRP A 73 25.40 -10.97 33.46
CA TRP A 73 25.01 -11.73 34.65
C TRP A 73 23.57 -11.47 35.12
N THR A 74 22.79 -10.65 34.42
CA THR A 74 21.43 -10.26 34.87
C THR A 74 20.30 -11.20 34.38
N TYR A 75 20.60 -12.27 33.63
CA TYR A 75 19.56 -13.08 32.95
C TYR A 75 19.31 -14.51 33.50
N VAL A 76 19.84 -14.87 34.67
CA VAL A 76 19.72 -16.28 35.15
C VAL A 76 18.51 -16.56 36.06
N ALA A 77 17.67 -15.57 36.38
CA ALA A 77 16.69 -15.71 37.47
C ALA A 77 15.22 -16.08 37.12
N PRO A 78 14.65 -15.94 35.90
CA PRO A 78 13.22 -16.26 35.69
C PRO A 78 12.94 -17.54 34.89
N MET A 79 13.90 -18.45 34.69
CA MET A 79 13.69 -19.69 33.89
C MET A 79 13.05 -20.87 34.66
N ALA A 80 12.74 -20.73 35.96
CA ALA A 80 12.19 -21.84 36.75
C ALA A 80 10.64 -21.91 36.79
N VAL A 81 9.92 -20.87 36.33
CA VAL A 81 8.44 -20.82 36.46
C VAL A 81 7.71 -21.30 35.19
N VAL A 82 8.37 -21.33 34.03
CA VAL A 82 7.70 -21.65 32.74
C VAL A 82 7.54 -23.16 32.52
N ALA A 83 8.37 -24.02 33.12
CA ALA A 83 8.29 -25.47 32.91
C ALA A 83 7.06 -26.13 33.55
N ALA A 84 6.46 -25.55 34.59
CA ALA A 84 5.26 -26.08 35.23
C ALA A 84 3.96 -25.75 34.47
N GLY A 85 3.95 -24.71 33.62
CA GLY A 85 2.77 -24.30 32.86
C GLY A 85 2.47 -25.18 31.64
N ILE A 86 3.51 -25.72 30.98
CA ILE A 86 3.37 -26.49 29.73
C ILE A 86 2.68 -27.85 29.96
N ALA A 87 2.86 -28.47 31.14
CA ALA A 87 2.24 -29.75 31.47
C ALA A 87 0.71 -29.64 31.68
N ILE A 88 0.20 -28.51 32.19
CA ILE A 88 -1.23 -28.30 32.43
C ILE A 88 -1.98 -28.00 31.11
N TRP A 89 -1.32 -27.34 30.15
CA TRP A 89 -1.91 -27.03 28.85
C TRP A 89 -2.05 -28.27 27.94
N ILE A 90 -1.07 -29.19 27.96
CA ILE A 90 -1.15 -30.44 27.18
C ILE A 90 -2.27 -31.36 27.72
N GLY A 91 -2.46 -31.42 29.04
CA GLY A 91 -3.47 -32.29 29.67
C GLY A 91 -4.92 -31.88 29.40
N THR A 92 -5.20 -30.58 29.19
CA THR A 92 -6.56 -30.08 28.96
C THR A 92 -7.01 -30.20 27.51
N ASN A 93 -6.08 -30.14 26.54
CA ASN A 93 -6.40 -30.20 25.12
C ASN A 93 -6.71 -31.64 24.62
N LEU A 94 -6.04 -32.66 25.17
CA LEU A 94 -6.29 -34.07 24.79
C LEU A 94 -7.69 -34.58 25.21
N ASN A 95 -8.29 -34.02 26.27
CA ASN A 95 -9.60 -34.44 26.76
C ASN A 95 -10.77 -33.89 25.90
N GLN A 96 -10.54 -32.83 25.11
CA GLN A 96 -11.56 -32.34 24.17
C GLN A 96 -11.62 -33.18 22.89
N ILE A 97 -10.50 -33.76 22.44
CA ILE A 97 -10.45 -34.63 21.26
C ILE A 97 -11.18 -35.95 21.54
N ALA A 98 -11.10 -36.48 22.77
CA ALA A 98 -11.79 -37.72 23.15
C ALA A 98 -13.33 -37.57 23.29
N ARG A 99 -13.88 -36.35 23.29
CA ARG A 99 -15.34 -36.09 23.37
C ARG A 99 -15.99 -35.78 22.02
N GLN A 100 -15.24 -35.80 20.92
CA GLN A 100 -15.85 -35.73 19.60
C GLN A 100 -16.50 -37.08 19.29
N GLU A 101 -17.80 -37.18 19.61
CA GLU A 101 -18.61 -38.29 19.15
C GLU A 101 -18.52 -38.37 17.61
N PRO A 102 -18.26 -39.55 17.03
CA PRO A 102 -18.20 -39.72 15.59
C PRO A 102 -19.54 -39.29 14.99
N THR A 103 -19.57 -38.11 14.39
CA THR A 103 -20.74 -37.64 13.67
C THR A 103 -20.94 -38.59 12.49
N ALA A 104 -22.02 -39.37 12.54
CA ALA A 104 -22.37 -40.31 11.50
C ALA A 104 -22.41 -39.59 10.14
N PRO A 105 -21.91 -40.21 9.05
CA PRO A 105 -21.90 -39.59 7.74
C PRO A 105 -23.33 -39.26 7.31
N ALA A 106 -23.62 -37.97 7.15
CA ALA A 106 -24.87 -37.51 6.59
C ALA A 106 -24.99 -38.09 5.17
N THR A 107 -26.06 -38.84 4.94
CA THR A 107 -26.45 -39.35 3.63
C THR A 107 -26.79 -38.15 2.74
N THR A 108 -25.86 -37.78 1.85
CA THR A 108 -26.08 -36.78 0.81
C THR A 108 -27.20 -37.27 -0.12
N THR A 109 -28.40 -36.75 0.11
CA THR A 109 -29.51 -36.90 -0.83
C THR A 109 -29.20 -36.03 -2.03
N MET A 110 -28.90 -36.64 -3.18
CA MET A 110 -28.65 -35.94 -4.44
C MET A 110 -29.90 -35.12 -4.83
N PRO A 111 -29.82 -33.79 -4.97
CA PRO A 111 -30.88 -33.05 -5.64
C PRO A 111 -30.87 -33.41 -7.13
N ALA A 112 -32.08 -33.67 -7.63
CA ALA A 112 -32.37 -34.01 -9.02
C ALA A 112 -31.66 -33.08 -10.01
N GLN A 113 -31.08 -33.71 -11.05
CA GLN A 113 -30.50 -33.06 -12.22
C GLN A 113 -31.43 -31.96 -12.73
N ARG A 114 -30.99 -30.70 -12.61
CA ARG A 114 -31.55 -29.60 -13.40
C ARG A 114 -31.02 -29.74 -14.82
N GLU A 115 -31.95 -30.07 -15.70
CA GLU A 115 -31.84 -30.13 -17.15
C GLU A 115 -31.10 -28.91 -17.71
N MET A 116 -29.99 -29.18 -18.37
CA MET A 116 -29.12 -28.18 -19.00
C MET A 116 -29.83 -27.62 -20.24
N ARG A 117 -30.49 -26.46 -20.10
CA ARG A 117 -31.05 -25.72 -21.22
C ARG A 117 -29.90 -25.09 -22.00
N VAL A 118 -29.53 -25.71 -23.13
CA VAL A 118 -28.62 -25.15 -24.12
C VAL A 118 -29.26 -23.90 -24.72
N VAL A 119 -28.78 -22.72 -24.32
CA VAL A 119 -29.12 -21.45 -24.96
C VAL A 119 -28.13 -21.24 -26.10
N PRO A 120 -28.59 -21.08 -27.36
CA PRO A 120 -27.71 -20.86 -28.51
C PRO A 120 -26.96 -19.52 -28.39
N PRO A 121 -25.69 -19.46 -28.84
CA PRO A 121 -24.90 -18.24 -28.78
C PRO A 121 -25.49 -17.18 -29.71
N GLN A 122 -25.98 -16.08 -29.14
CA GLN A 122 -26.24 -14.88 -29.93
C GLN A 122 -24.90 -14.22 -30.24
N HIS A 123 -24.57 -14.16 -31.53
CA HIS A 123 -23.52 -13.30 -32.05
C HIS A 123 -23.85 -11.84 -31.70
N GLN A 124 -23.18 -11.30 -30.68
CA GLN A 124 -23.13 -9.85 -30.47
C GLN A 124 -22.02 -9.28 -31.36
N GLU A 125 -22.48 -8.65 -32.43
CA GLU A 125 -21.71 -7.78 -33.31
C GLU A 125 -21.22 -6.59 -32.47
N TYR A 126 -19.97 -6.66 -32.00
CA TYR A 126 -19.35 -5.59 -31.21
C TYR A 126 -18.87 -4.49 -32.17
N SER A 127 -19.77 -3.57 -32.50
CA SER A 127 -19.44 -2.31 -33.14
C SER A 127 -18.54 -1.51 -32.20
N GLY A 128 -17.34 -1.18 -32.66
CA GLY A 128 -16.36 -0.44 -31.89
C GLY A 128 -16.87 0.96 -31.54
N GLU A 129 -16.75 1.33 -30.28
CA GLU A 129 -16.73 2.73 -29.87
C GLU A 129 -15.66 2.87 -28.78
N ALA A 130 -14.47 3.29 -29.23
CA ALA A 130 -13.36 3.66 -28.35
C ALA A 130 -13.76 4.92 -27.58
N LYS A 131 -14.20 4.75 -26.33
CA LYS A 131 -14.30 5.84 -25.36
C LYS A 131 -13.11 5.80 -24.42
N SER A 132 -12.09 6.53 -24.84
CA SER A 132 -11.07 7.13 -23.99
C SER A 132 -11.74 8.18 -23.10
N GLY A 133 -11.82 7.91 -21.80
CA GLY A 133 -12.29 8.85 -20.77
C GLY A 133 -11.74 8.38 -19.43
N ASN A 134 -10.54 8.80 -19.06
CA ASN A 134 -10.27 10.04 -18.32
C ASN A 134 -10.77 9.92 -16.86
N ASP A 135 -9.89 9.34 -16.04
CA ASP A 135 -9.88 9.42 -14.59
C ASP A 135 -9.72 10.89 -14.16
N GLY A 136 -10.84 11.52 -13.83
CA GLY A 136 -10.90 12.52 -12.77
C GLY A 136 -11.49 11.81 -11.56
N GLY A 137 -10.86 11.81 -10.39
CA GLY A 137 -10.37 13.01 -9.72
C GLY A 137 -11.23 13.20 -8.48
N VAL A 138 -10.74 12.73 -7.35
CA VAL A 138 -11.24 13.08 -6.03
C VAL A 138 -10.07 13.65 -5.26
N ASP A 139 -9.95 14.98 -5.27
CA ASP A 139 -9.32 15.68 -4.16
C ASP A 139 -10.31 16.71 -3.61
N GLN A 140 -11.01 16.21 -2.60
CA GLN A 140 -11.34 16.86 -1.35
C GLN A 140 -10.87 18.32 -1.22
N GLY A 141 -11.81 19.24 -1.36
CA GLY A 141 -11.63 20.57 -0.79
C GLY A 141 -11.59 20.49 0.73
N TYR A 142 -10.65 21.19 1.38
CA TYR A 142 -10.92 21.91 2.63
C TYR A 142 -10.21 23.28 2.63
N PRO A 143 -10.76 24.23 3.41
CA PRO A 143 -10.62 25.66 3.21
C PRO A 143 -9.43 26.26 3.96
N GLY A 144 -9.19 27.53 3.63
CA GLY A 144 -8.02 28.31 4.04
C GLY A 144 -7.74 28.39 5.54
N ALA A 145 -6.45 28.47 5.84
CA ALA A 145 -5.95 29.11 7.04
C ALA A 145 -5.21 30.39 6.64
N ARG A 146 -5.71 31.51 7.15
CA ARG A 146 -5.07 32.82 7.12
C ARG A 146 -4.41 33.00 8.48
N GLY A 147 -3.09 33.06 8.55
CA GLY A 147 -2.38 33.35 9.80
C GLY A 147 -0.87 33.21 9.67
N ALA A 148 -0.17 34.35 9.66
CA ALA A 148 1.29 34.42 9.65
C ALA A 148 1.85 34.16 11.06
N GLY A 149 2.87 33.31 11.15
CA GLY A 149 3.67 33.09 12.36
C GLY A 149 4.79 32.09 12.08
N SER A 150 6.02 32.45 12.45
CA SER A 150 7.16 31.58 12.80
C SER A 150 7.36 30.31 11.95
N ILE A 151 8.37 30.30 11.08
CA ILE A 151 8.77 29.11 10.29
C ILE A 151 9.20 28.00 11.28
N PRO A 152 8.43 26.91 11.43
CA PRO A 152 8.79 25.78 12.28
C PRO A 152 9.97 25.04 11.63
N GLY A 153 10.87 24.45 12.42
CA GLY A 153 11.82 23.46 11.88
C GLY A 153 11.08 22.35 11.12
N PRO A 154 11.78 21.52 10.31
CA PRO A 154 11.16 20.41 9.61
C PRO A 154 10.34 19.60 10.61
N MET A 155 9.02 19.72 10.54
CA MET A 155 8.15 18.85 11.31
C MET A 155 8.54 17.44 10.90
N PRO A 156 8.73 16.52 11.85
CA PRO A 156 8.76 15.11 11.49
C PRO A 156 7.54 14.82 10.60
N PRO A 157 7.65 13.91 9.62
CA PRO A 157 6.50 13.50 8.82
C PRO A 157 5.35 13.28 9.78
N ASN A 158 4.23 13.96 9.53
CA ASN A 158 3.05 13.88 10.36
C ASN A 158 2.49 12.46 10.26
N ALA A 159 3.12 11.52 10.96
CA ALA A 159 2.76 10.11 11.06
C ALA A 159 1.46 9.91 11.84
N GLU A 160 0.80 11.00 12.26
CA GLU A 160 -0.46 11.02 12.99
C GLU A 160 -1.66 11.38 12.10
N ALA A 161 -1.44 11.81 10.85
CA ALA A 161 -2.54 11.99 9.90
C ALA A 161 -2.91 10.63 9.30
N THR A 162 -4.07 10.13 9.72
CA THR A 162 -4.81 8.96 9.20
C THR A 162 -4.22 7.58 9.47
N ALA A 163 -3.70 7.34 10.69
CA ALA A 163 -3.96 6.04 11.31
C ALA A 163 -5.46 5.94 11.64
N ALA A 164 -6.31 5.87 10.61
CA ALA A 164 -7.69 5.43 10.76
C ALA A 164 -7.59 4.09 11.49
N LYS A 165 -7.99 4.08 12.77
CA LYS A 165 -7.80 3.00 13.76
C LYS A 165 -8.14 1.65 13.15
N SER A 166 -7.17 1.05 12.48
CA SER A 166 -7.27 -0.28 11.93
C SER A 166 -7.24 -1.18 13.15
N ARG A 167 -8.32 -1.92 13.37
CA ARG A 167 -8.39 -2.84 14.51
C ARG A 167 -7.33 -3.91 14.30
N ALA A 168 -6.66 -4.30 15.38
CA ALA A 168 -5.80 -5.46 15.37
C ALA A 168 -6.66 -6.73 15.26
N PHE A 169 -6.19 -7.72 14.52
CA PHE A 169 -6.85 -9.03 14.40
C PHE A 169 -5.81 -10.12 14.14
N ASP A 170 -6.26 -11.37 14.23
CA ASP A 170 -5.43 -12.55 14.03
C ASP A 170 -5.77 -13.18 12.67
N VAL A 171 -4.76 -13.59 11.93
CA VAL A 171 -4.90 -14.22 10.60
C VAL A 171 -3.90 -15.34 10.48
N ARG A 172 -4.41 -16.51 10.11
CA ARG A 172 -3.61 -17.67 9.72
C ARG A 172 -3.90 -18.04 8.27
N ILE A 173 -2.84 -18.17 7.49
CA ILE A 173 -2.88 -18.54 6.07
C ILE A 173 -1.91 -19.69 5.88
N ASP A 174 -2.40 -20.80 5.34
CA ASP A 174 -1.61 -22.00 5.06
C ASP A 174 -1.68 -22.30 3.54
N ASP A 175 -0.53 -22.31 2.87
CA ASP A 175 -0.30 -22.65 1.45
C ASP A 175 -1.24 -21.96 0.45
N LEU A 176 -1.42 -20.65 0.58
CA LEU A 176 -2.31 -19.86 -0.28
C LEU A 176 -1.51 -19.00 -1.29
N PRO A 177 -1.97 -18.79 -2.52
CA PRO A 177 -1.30 -17.89 -3.46
C PRO A 177 -1.21 -16.46 -2.91
N LEU A 178 -0.05 -15.80 -3.07
CA LEU A 178 0.28 -14.51 -2.45
C LEU A 178 -0.80 -13.44 -2.71
N ALA A 179 -1.26 -13.31 -3.95
CA ALA A 179 -2.30 -12.35 -4.30
C ALA A 179 -3.62 -12.62 -3.55
N THR A 180 -3.95 -13.89 -3.29
CA THR A 180 -5.14 -14.28 -2.53
C THR A 180 -4.95 -14.05 -1.04
N ALA A 181 -3.75 -14.31 -0.51
CA ALA A 181 -3.38 -14.01 0.88
C ALA A 181 -3.53 -12.52 1.19
N ILE A 182 -3.00 -11.66 0.31
CA ILE A 182 -3.13 -10.19 0.40
C ILE A 182 -4.61 -9.79 0.42
N LYS A 183 -5.41 -10.26 -0.53
CA LYS A 183 -6.86 -9.96 -0.60
C LYS A 183 -7.60 -10.42 0.65
N THR A 184 -7.19 -11.56 1.23
CA THR A 184 -7.81 -12.10 2.46
C THR A 184 -7.54 -11.18 3.66
N ILE A 185 -6.30 -10.73 3.83
CA ILE A 185 -5.92 -9.78 4.89
C ILE A 185 -6.67 -8.45 4.70
N ALA A 186 -6.72 -7.94 3.47
CA ALA A 186 -7.42 -6.72 3.12
C ALA A 186 -8.92 -6.77 3.46
N ALA A 187 -9.60 -7.83 3.02
CA ALA A 187 -11.02 -8.05 3.27
C ALA A 187 -11.33 -8.17 4.77
N THR A 188 -10.50 -8.89 5.52
CA THR A 188 -10.65 -9.06 6.97
C THR A 188 -10.45 -7.72 7.71
N GLY A 189 -9.46 -6.94 7.27
CA GLY A 189 -9.17 -5.61 7.79
C GLY A 189 -10.14 -4.51 7.33
N LYS A 190 -11.06 -4.82 6.40
CA LYS A 190 -11.95 -3.85 5.72
C LYS A 190 -11.17 -2.72 5.05
N VAL A 191 -10.13 -3.10 4.32
CA VAL A 191 -9.26 -2.19 3.56
C VAL A 191 -9.33 -2.58 2.09
N ASP A 192 -9.45 -1.58 1.21
CA ASP A 192 -9.37 -1.74 -0.23
C ASP A 192 -7.91 -1.84 -0.65
N VAL A 193 -7.57 -2.84 -1.46
CA VAL A 193 -6.20 -3.06 -1.91
C VAL A 193 -6.12 -3.02 -3.43
N THR A 194 -5.23 -2.18 -3.94
CA THR A 194 -4.84 -2.14 -5.36
C THR A 194 -3.48 -2.82 -5.52
N MET A 195 -3.43 -3.87 -6.34
CA MET A 195 -2.21 -4.63 -6.62
C MET A 195 -1.73 -4.40 -8.04
N ASP A 196 -0.41 -4.31 -8.22
CA ASP A 196 0.20 -4.28 -9.55
C ASP A 196 -0.02 -5.63 -10.29
N PRO A 197 -0.39 -5.62 -11.58
CA PRO A 197 -0.55 -6.84 -12.38
C PRO A 197 0.69 -7.74 -12.47
N LYS A 198 1.89 -7.21 -12.20
CA LYS A 198 3.17 -7.95 -12.26
C LYS A 198 3.54 -8.63 -10.93
N MET A 199 2.63 -8.68 -9.96
CA MET A 199 2.88 -9.33 -8.68
C MET A 199 3.15 -10.84 -8.84
N PRO A 200 4.19 -11.39 -8.18
CA PRO A 200 4.51 -12.80 -8.31
C PRO A 200 3.45 -13.67 -7.61
N ASP A 201 3.12 -14.80 -8.23
CA ASP A 201 2.13 -15.76 -7.71
C ASP A 201 2.83 -16.91 -6.98
N VAL A 202 3.31 -16.64 -5.77
CA VAL A 202 4.01 -17.63 -4.91
C VAL A 202 3.06 -18.12 -3.83
N LEU A 203 3.13 -19.40 -3.46
CA LEU A 203 2.39 -19.92 -2.30
C LEU A 203 3.04 -19.42 -1.01
N VAL A 204 2.21 -18.95 -0.08
CA VAL A 204 2.66 -18.38 1.19
C VAL A 204 1.94 -19.01 2.39
N SER A 205 2.69 -19.15 3.48
CA SER A 205 2.21 -19.62 4.77
C SER A 205 2.66 -18.66 5.85
N VAL A 206 1.71 -18.01 6.52
CA VAL A 206 1.93 -16.95 7.51
C VAL A 206 0.91 -17.05 8.65
N ASP A 207 1.35 -16.70 9.86
CA ASP A 207 0.52 -16.67 11.06
C ASP A 207 0.78 -15.36 11.81
N TYR A 208 -0.21 -14.48 11.84
CA TYR A 208 -0.13 -13.13 12.40
C TYR A 208 -1.12 -12.98 13.55
N HIS A 209 -0.66 -12.36 14.65
CA HIS A 209 -1.45 -12.16 15.87
C HIS A 209 -1.38 -10.72 16.33
N GLY A 210 -2.53 -10.11 16.62
CA GLY A 210 -2.62 -8.77 17.20
C GLY A 210 -2.05 -7.65 16.31
N MET A 211 -2.02 -7.84 14.99
CA MET A 211 -1.48 -6.87 14.02
C MET A 211 -2.61 -6.19 13.25
N THR A 212 -2.35 -5.00 12.72
CA THR A 212 -3.25 -4.35 11.77
C THR A 212 -3.01 -4.89 10.35
N ALA A 213 -3.99 -4.73 9.45
CA ALA A 213 -3.85 -5.16 8.06
C ALA A 213 -2.61 -4.56 7.38
N LEU A 214 -2.35 -3.25 7.57
CA LEU A 214 -1.17 -2.58 7.03
C LEU A 214 0.13 -3.19 7.56
N GLN A 215 0.21 -3.48 8.85
CA GLN A 215 1.40 -4.10 9.46
C GLN A 215 1.66 -5.51 8.91
N MET A 216 0.61 -6.33 8.79
CA MET A 216 0.72 -7.67 8.19
C MET A 216 1.19 -7.59 6.73
N LEU A 217 0.63 -6.66 5.94
CA LEU A 217 1.02 -6.45 4.55
C LEU A 217 2.44 -5.91 4.41
N GLN A 218 2.90 -5.04 5.31
CA GLN A 218 4.28 -4.56 5.35
C GLN A 218 5.28 -5.67 5.71
N ASP A 219 4.95 -6.53 6.69
CA ASP A 219 5.78 -7.69 7.05
C ASP A 219 5.85 -8.70 5.89
N MET A 220 4.70 -9.04 5.29
CA MET A 220 4.68 -9.88 4.09
C MET A 220 5.50 -9.25 2.96
N GLY A 221 5.40 -7.94 2.76
CA GLY A 221 6.15 -7.21 1.75
C GLY A 221 7.66 -7.37 1.89
N ALA A 222 8.17 -7.24 3.12
CA ALA A 222 9.58 -7.45 3.43
C ALA A 222 10.06 -8.89 3.13
N ARG A 223 9.17 -9.89 3.26
CA ARG A 223 9.48 -11.31 3.04
C ARG A 223 9.36 -11.73 1.58
N PHE A 224 8.38 -11.20 0.86
CA PHE A 224 8.01 -11.64 -0.49
C PHE A 224 8.35 -10.63 -1.60
N GLY A 225 9.00 -9.51 -1.25
CA GLY A 225 9.55 -8.57 -2.22
C GLY A 225 8.52 -7.58 -2.78
N PHE A 226 7.71 -6.99 -1.91
CA PHE A 226 6.83 -5.87 -2.27
C PHE A 226 6.77 -4.84 -1.14
N THR A 227 6.24 -3.65 -1.45
CA THR A 227 6.04 -2.58 -0.47
C THR A 227 4.56 -2.22 -0.45
N ALA A 228 3.99 -2.12 0.75
CA ALA A 228 2.60 -1.68 0.96
C ALA A 228 2.60 -0.23 1.47
N PHE A 229 1.85 0.63 0.78
CA PHE A 229 1.68 2.04 1.14
C PHE A 229 0.21 2.32 1.46
N ASP A 230 -0.03 3.08 2.51
CA ASP A 230 -1.35 3.60 2.87
C ASP A 230 -1.60 4.90 2.12
N GLU A 231 -2.61 4.94 1.25
CA GLU A 231 -3.02 6.13 0.50
C GLU A 231 -4.05 6.96 1.27
N GLY A 232 -4.46 6.50 2.46
CA GLY A 232 -5.59 7.03 3.21
C GLY A 232 -6.92 6.42 2.75
N ASN A 233 -8.03 6.85 3.36
CA ASN A 233 -9.39 6.39 3.02
C ASN A 233 -9.60 4.86 3.01
N HIS A 234 -8.84 4.11 3.81
CA HIS A 234 -8.83 2.64 3.79
C HIS A 234 -8.37 2.04 2.46
N GLN A 235 -7.52 2.74 1.71
CA GLN A 235 -6.92 2.26 0.47
C GLN A 235 -5.43 1.99 0.68
N ILE A 236 -4.99 0.78 0.36
CA ILE A 236 -3.59 0.38 0.36
C ILE A 236 -3.16 0.03 -1.06
N ILE A 237 -2.08 0.65 -1.52
CA ILE A 237 -1.43 0.31 -2.78
C ILE A 237 -0.24 -0.61 -2.52
N ILE A 238 -0.15 -1.68 -3.32
CA ILE A 238 0.94 -2.65 -3.22
C ILE A 238 1.78 -2.60 -4.49
N ILE A 239 3.05 -2.29 -4.29
CA ILE A 239 4.03 -2.12 -5.37
C ILE A 239 5.07 -3.23 -5.23
N PRO A 240 5.23 -4.13 -6.22
CA PRO A 240 6.31 -5.11 -6.19
C PRO A 240 7.65 -4.37 -6.18
N ALA A 241 8.57 -4.80 -5.32
CA ALA A 241 9.94 -4.36 -5.40
C ALA A 241 10.52 -5.05 -6.64
N THR A 242 10.37 -4.44 -7.81
CA THR A 242 10.87 -4.93 -9.09
C THR A 242 12.41 -4.83 -9.15
N GLU A 243 13.06 -5.54 -8.24
CA GLU A 243 14.39 -6.11 -8.32
C GLU A 243 14.35 -7.47 -7.63
N ALA A 244 13.27 -8.23 -7.84
CA ALA A 244 13.15 -9.61 -7.41
C ALA A 244 14.22 -10.45 -8.12
N ARG A 245 15.42 -10.44 -7.52
CA ARG A 245 16.34 -11.55 -7.35
C ARG A 245 16.09 -12.62 -8.40
N GLY A 246 16.52 -12.31 -9.63
CA GLY A 246 16.51 -13.26 -10.74
C GLY A 246 17.10 -14.57 -10.23
N GLY A 247 16.34 -15.64 -10.41
CA GLY A 247 16.66 -16.94 -9.84
C GLY A 247 18.11 -17.33 -10.13
N SER A 248 18.92 -17.40 -9.08
CA SER A 248 20.08 -18.29 -9.07
C SER A 248 19.58 -19.71 -8.80
N GLY A 249 18.71 -20.19 -9.68
CA GLY A 249 18.60 -21.60 -10.03
C GLY A 249 19.70 -21.91 -11.04
N ASP A 250 20.96 -21.58 -10.71
CA ASP A 250 22.09 -22.10 -11.47
C ASP A 250 22.31 -23.52 -10.99
N THR A 251 21.68 -24.42 -11.75
CA THR A 251 21.86 -25.86 -11.71
C THR A 251 23.34 -26.19 -11.69
N ALA A 252 23.87 -26.50 -10.50
CA ALA A 252 25.15 -27.17 -10.33
C ALA A 252 25.07 -28.57 -10.95
N LYS A 253 25.26 -28.62 -12.27
CA LYS A 253 25.49 -29.85 -13.03
C LYS A 253 26.92 -30.31 -12.71
N LYS A 254 27.06 -31.13 -11.66
CA LYS A 254 28.27 -31.92 -11.42
C LYS A 254 28.52 -32.80 -12.65
N GLY A 255 29.63 -32.52 -13.35
CA GLY A 255 30.36 -33.50 -14.14
C GLY A 255 31.37 -34.23 -13.26
#